data_AF-A0A957HT80-F1
#
_entry.id   AF-A0A957HT80-F1
#
_cell.length_a   1.000
_cell.length_b   1.000
_cell.length_c   1.000
_cell.angle_alpha   90.00
_cell.angle_beta   90.00
_cell.angle_gamma   90.00
#
_symmetry.space_group_name_H-M   'P 1'
#
loop_
_entity.id
_entity.type
_entity.pdbx_description
1 polymer ?
#
loop_
_entity_poly.entity_id
_entity_poly.type
_entity_poly.pdbx_seq_one_letter_code
_entity_poly.pdbx_strand_id
1 'polypeptide(L)'
;LWPYIRAIWKRVQVVDTRWSFLPTSGKPQTIKWANRWLALRYLLNVVRVTRGVVDFDVIDRAWRMTFPQAQLVGDKLPEYASQLHKYMSQDALSTIYIYRDCRDVTSSFLVKTRTDWRGQAWTEKWQTAGAVAQRWVQRIEVMEKWSQQMLVVRYEDLVQTPEHVLPKLGAWLNVDPEGFDKGRLRPTSVGNYKKTLTDQDVAEIMAVAGPTMARLDYE
;
A
#
# COMPACT_ATOMS: atom_id res chain seq x y z
N LEU A 1 -3.16 4.28 -22.56
CA LEU A 1 -3.91 5.36 -21.88
C LEU A 1 -5.29 4.95 -21.35
N TRP A 2 -6.26 4.52 -22.18
CA TRP A 2 -7.65 4.26 -21.74
C TRP A 2 -7.83 3.22 -20.61
N PRO A 3 -7.09 2.08 -20.59
CA PRO A 3 -7.15 1.14 -19.45
C PRO A 3 -6.71 1.76 -18.13
N TYR A 4 -5.70 2.65 -18.18
CA TYR A 4 -5.20 3.37 -17.01
C TYR A 4 -6.24 4.35 -16.47
N ILE A 5 -6.86 5.15 -17.35
CA ILE A 5 -7.94 6.09 -16.99
C ILE A 5 -9.10 5.33 -16.32
N ARG A 6 -9.54 4.21 -16.89
CA ARG A 6 -10.59 3.36 -16.30
C ARG A 6 -10.19 2.83 -14.92
N ALA A 7 -8.93 2.41 -14.74
CA ALA A 7 -8.44 1.92 -13.47
C ALA A 7 -8.46 3.01 -12.38
N ILE A 8 -8.02 4.23 -12.70
CA ILE A 8 -8.09 5.37 -11.77
C ILE A 8 -9.54 5.71 -11.42
N TRP A 9 -10.45 5.76 -12.39
CA TRP A 9 -11.87 6.02 -12.12
C TRP A 9 -12.51 4.96 -11.23
N LYS A 10 -12.21 3.67 -11.47
CA LYS A 10 -12.68 2.58 -10.60
C LYS A 10 -12.14 2.74 -9.18
N ARG A 11 -10.90 3.20 -9.00
CA ARG A 11 -10.33 3.49 -7.68
C ARG A 11 -11.05 4.63 -6.98
N VAL A 12 -11.32 5.74 -7.67
CA VAL A 12 -12.08 6.87 -7.12
C VAL A 12 -13.45 6.41 -6.62
N GLN A 13 -14.13 5.54 -7.36
CA GLN A 13 -15.41 4.97 -6.93
C GLN A 13 -15.30 4.11 -5.66
N VAL A 14 -14.20 3.38 -5.49
CA VAL A 14 -13.95 2.55 -4.27
C VAL A 14 -13.59 3.42 -3.06
N VAL A 15 -12.95 4.57 -3.27
CA VAL A 15 -12.58 5.52 -2.21
C VAL A 15 -13.52 6.74 -2.13
N ASP A 16 -14.69 6.72 -2.79
CA ASP A 16 -15.57 7.88 -2.97
C ASP A 16 -16.04 8.48 -1.63
N THR A 17 -15.96 7.72 -0.53
CA THR A 17 -16.27 8.15 0.84
C THR A 17 -15.11 7.99 1.83
N ARG A 18 -13.95 7.52 1.37
CA ARG A 18 -12.75 7.27 2.20
C ARG A 18 -11.67 8.30 1.84
N TRP A 19 -10.97 8.78 2.86
CA TRP A 19 -9.88 9.75 2.69
C TRP A 19 -8.78 9.17 1.81
N SER A 20 -8.45 9.85 0.73
CA SER A 20 -7.34 9.45 -0.15
C SER A 20 -6.22 10.49 -0.22
N PHE A 21 -6.46 11.78 0.05
CA PHE A 21 -5.43 12.80 -0.21
C PHE A 21 -5.35 14.05 0.71
N LEU A 22 -6.39 14.44 1.48
CA LEU A 22 -6.31 15.60 2.39
C LEU A 22 -6.82 15.28 3.81
N PRO A 23 -6.11 15.71 4.88
CA PRO A 23 -6.53 15.52 6.26
C PRO A 23 -7.45 16.68 6.69
N THR A 24 -8.74 16.65 6.35
CA THR A 24 -9.69 17.60 6.94
C THR A 24 -10.86 16.87 7.56
N SER A 25 -11.51 17.43 8.57
CA SER A 25 -12.77 16.92 9.11
C SER A 25 -13.92 17.39 8.21
N GLY A 26 -14.11 16.75 7.06
CA GLY A 26 -15.13 17.12 6.06
C GLY A 26 -16.37 16.23 6.08
N LYS A 27 -17.54 16.77 5.72
CA LYS A 27 -18.74 15.96 5.46
C LYS A 27 -18.46 14.96 4.32
N PRO A 28 -19.00 13.73 4.33
CA PRO A 28 -18.72 12.70 3.31
C PRO A 28 -18.90 13.16 1.85
N GLN A 29 -19.89 14.02 1.59
CA GLN A 29 -20.13 14.56 0.25
C GLN A 29 -19.00 15.49 -0.21
N THR A 30 -18.42 16.30 0.68
CA THR A 30 -17.29 17.18 0.38
C THR A 30 -16.05 16.37 0.02
N ILE A 31 -15.80 15.27 0.75
CA ILE A 31 -14.69 14.33 0.47
C ILE A 31 -14.84 13.73 -0.93
N LYS A 32 -16.06 13.29 -1.27
CA LYS A 32 -16.38 12.71 -2.57
C LYS A 32 -16.05 13.66 -3.72
N TRP A 33 -16.49 14.93 -3.62
CA TRP A 33 -16.20 15.93 -4.64
C TRP A 33 -14.71 16.26 -4.72
N ALA A 34 -14.02 16.40 -3.59
CA ALA A 34 -12.58 16.64 -3.55
C ALA A 34 -11.79 15.50 -4.21
N ASN A 35 -12.12 14.24 -3.89
CA ASN A 35 -11.48 13.06 -4.48
C ASN A 35 -11.68 13.02 -6.00
N ARG A 36 -12.91 13.29 -6.48
CA ARG A 36 -13.22 13.32 -7.92
C ARG A 36 -12.51 14.45 -8.66
N TRP A 37 -12.48 15.64 -8.08
CA TRP A 37 -11.80 16.79 -8.67
C TRP A 37 -10.29 16.55 -8.76
N LEU A 38 -9.68 16.04 -7.69
CA LEU A 38 -8.27 15.70 -7.66
C LEU A 38 -7.94 14.61 -8.70
N ALA A 39 -8.75 13.55 -8.77
CA ALA A 39 -8.56 12.50 -9.77
C ALA A 39 -8.70 13.03 -11.20
N LEU A 40 -9.68 13.90 -11.46
CA LEU A 40 -9.84 14.55 -12.75
C LEU A 40 -8.60 15.40 -13.09
N ARG A 41 -8.12 16.22 -12.16
CA ARG A 41 -6.93 17.05 -12.33
C ARG A 41 -5.69 16.20 -12.61
N TYR A 42 -5.48 15.14 -11.82
CA TYR A 42 -4.40 14.18 -12.03
C TYR A 42 -4.49 13.53 -13.41
N LEU A 43 -5.66 13.03 -13.81
CA LEU A 43 -5.87 12.40 -15.11
C LEU A 43 -5.64 13.35 -16.28
N LEU A 44 -6.08 14.61 -16.17
CA LEU A 44 -5.79 15.65 -17.17
C LEU A 44 -4.29 15.87 -17.30
N ASN A 45 -3.54 15.88 -16.19
CA ASN A 45 -2.09 16.00 -16.23
C ASN A 45 -1.42 14.76 -16.83
N VAL A 46 -1.90 13.54 -16.52
CA VAL A 46 -1.44 12.30 -17.17
C VAL A 46 -1.64 12.37 -18.69
N VAL A 47 -2.82 12.81 -19.16
CA VAL A 47 -3.12 12.97 -20.59
C VAL A 47 -2.20 14.00 -21.25
N ARG A 48 -1.86 15.09 -20.55
CA ARG A 48 -0.95 16.13 -21.06
C ARG A 48 0.50 15.65 -21.21
N VAL A 49 0.98 14.82 -20.29
CA VAL A 49 2.40 14.43 -20.25
C VAL A 49 2.69 13.05 -20.84
N THR A 50 1.66 12.22 -21.05
CA THR A 50 1.82 10.89 -21.67
C THR A 50 2.06 10.99 -23.18
N ARG A 51 2.96 10.15 -23.69
CA ARG A 51 3.18 9.93 -25.13
C ARG A 51 2.73 8.52 -25.57
N GLY A 52 1.73 7.97 -24.89
CA GLY A 52 1.10 6.68 -25.20
C GLY A 52 1.22 5.66 -24.07
N VAL A 53 2.41 5.53 -23.48
CA VAL A 53 2.69 4.71 -22.29
C VAL A 53 2.63 5.58 -21.03
N VAL A 54 2.09 5.01 -19.96
CA VAL A 54 2.05 5.63 -18.63
C VAL A 54 3.05 4.87 -17.76
N ASP A 55 4.23 5.46 -17.59
CA ASP A 55 5.33 4.99 -16.74
C ASP A 55 5.48 5.90 -15.50
N PHE A 56 6.55 5.70 -14.73
CA PHE A 56 6.80 6.48 -13.51
C PHE A 56 7.07 7.94 -13.80
N ASP A 57 7.79 8.26 -14.86
CA ASP A 57 8.06 9.65 -15.25
C ASP A 57 6.76 10.39 -15.59
N VAL A 58 5.78 9.70 -16.20
CA VAL A 58 4.45 10.26 -16.42
C VAL A 58 3.71 10.44 -15.09
N ILE A 59 3.77 9.47 -14.17
CA ILE A 59 3.12 9.55 -12.85
C ILE A 59 3.72 10.67 -11.99
N ASP A 60 5.04 10.75 -11.87
CA ASP A 60 5.77 11.79 -11.13
C ASP A 60 5.44 13.17 -11.69
N ARG A 61 5.58 13.39 -13.00
CA ARG A 61 5.23 14.67 -13.63
C ARG A 61 3.78 15.04 -13.41
N ALA A 62 2.85 14.08 -13.56
CA ALA A 62 1.44 14.34 -13.34
C ALA A 62 1.16 14.74 -11.88
N TRP A 63 1.81 14.10 -10.90
CA TRP A 63 1.68 14.49 -9.50
C TRP A 63 2.32 15.84 -9.20
N ARG A 64 3.52 16.14 -9.71
CA ARG A 64 4.16 17.46 -9.54
C ARG A 64 3.34 18.59 -10.13
N MET A 65 2.71 18.39 -11.29
CA MET A 65 1.76 19.37 -11.86
C MET A 65 0.49 19.52 -11.00
N THR A 66 0.11 18.47 -10.27
CA THR A 66 -1.06 18.48 -9.39
C THR A 66 -0.73 19.18 -8.06
N PHE A 67 0.48 18.99 -7.54
CA PHE A 67 0.98 19.57 -6.29
C PHE A 67 2.32 20.29 -6.51
N PRO A 68 2.33 21.44 -7.21
CA PRO A 68 3.58 22.12 -7.57
C PRO A 68 4.38 22.66 -6.38
N GLN A 69 3.74 22.78 -5.22
CA GLN A 69 4.35 23.23 -3.97
C GLN A 69 4.82 22.05 -3.08
N ALA A 70 4.52 20.81 -3.46
CA ALA A 70 4.96 19.66 -2.68
C ALA A 70 6.44 19.37 -2.95
N GLN A 71 7.22 19.23 -1.88
CA GLN A 71 8.63 18.82 -1.98
C GLN A 71 8.77 17.40 -2.54
N LEU A 72 7.86 16.51 -2.12
CA LEU A 72 7.81 15.13 -2.54
C LEU A 72 6.41 14.76 -3.03
N VAL A 73 6.37 13.90 -4.04
CA VAL A 73 5.17 13.22 -4.49
C VAL A 73 5.45 11.73 -4.54
N GLY A 74 4.42 10.92 -4.34
CA GLY A 74 4.56 9.47 -4.36
C GLY A 74 3.25 8.80 -4.74
N ASP A 75 3.35 7.52 -5.08
CA ASP A 75 2.19 6.69 -5.41
C ASP A 75 2.28 5.34 -4.68
N LYS A 76 1.13 4.74 -4.40
CA LYS A 76 1.04 3.48 -3.64
C LYS A 76 0.04 2.55 -4.27
N LEU A 77 0.52 1.57 -5.04
CA LEU A 77 -0.30 0.54 -5.67
C LEU A 77 0.10 -0.86 -5.21
N PRO A 78 -0.86 -1.74 -4.85
CA PRO A 78 -0.56 -3.14 -4.50
C PRO A 78 0.21 -3.90 -5.58
N GLU A 79 0.00 -3.56 -6.85
CA GLU A 79 0.64 -4.22 -7.99
C GLU A 79 2.13 -3.91 -8.11
N TYR A 80 2.62 -2.86 -7.45
CA TYR A 80 4.03 -2.46 -7.51
C TYR A 80 4.97 -3.52 -6.95
N ALA A 81 4.54 -4.25 -5.92
CA ALA A 81 5.33 -5.35 -5.35
C ALA A 81 5.70 -6.43 -6.39
N SER A 82 4.91 -6.61 -7.46
CA SER A 82 5.18 -7.64 -8.50
C SER A 82 6.14 -7.16 -9.57
N GLN A 83 6.36 -5.85 -9.60
CA GLN A 83 7.12 -5.15 -10.61
C GLN A 83 8.32 -4.44 -10.01
N LEU A 84 8.68 -4.75 -8.75
CA LEU A 84 9.82 -4.14 -8.06
C LEU A 84 11.10 -4.19 -8.91
N HIS A 85 11.36 -5.30 -9.60
CA HIS A 85 12.51 -5.42 -10.52
C HIS A 85 12.60 -4.30 -11.58
N LYS A 86 11.47 -3.73 -12.01
CA LYS A 86 11.44 -2.61 -12.99
C LYS A 86 11.70 -1.25 -12.34
N TYR A 87 11.55 -1.16 -11.03
CA TYR A 87 11.59 0.10 -10.27
C TYR A 87 12.92 0.25 -9.55
N MET A 88 13.48 -0.86 -9.07
CA MET A 88 14.79 -0.88 -8.42
C MET A 88 15.92 -0.50 -9.36
N SER A 89 15.74 -0.64 -10.68
CA SER A 89 16.69 -0.16 -11.68
C SER A 89 16.66 1.36 -11.92
N GLN A 90 15.86 2.13 -11.16
CA GLN A 90 15.70 3.57 -11.34
C GLN A 90 16.23 4.32 -10.11
N ASP A 91 17.42 4.92 -10.23
CA ASP A 91 18.12 5.58 -9.12
C ASP A 91 17.35 6.77 -8.51
N ALA A 92 16.42 7.36 -9.26
CA ALA A 92 15.62 8.51 -8.81
C ALA A 92 14.43 8.13 -7.90
N LEU A 93 14.13 6.85 -7.71
CA LEU A 93 12.95 6.40 -6.96
C LEU A 93 13.29 6.00 -5.52
N SER A 94 12.91 6.85 -4.56
CA SER A 94 12.87 6.47 -3.15
C SER A 94 11.75 5.46 -2.90
N THR A 95 12.10 4.18 -2.81
CA THR A 95 11.12 3.10 -2.59
C THR A 95 11.03 2.71 -1.12
N ILE A 96 9.80 2.54 -0.64
CA ILE A 96 9.49 2.06 0.70
C ILE A 96 8.64 0.80 0.57
N TYR A 97 9.05 -0.27 1.25
CA TYR A 97 8.29 -1.50 1.30
C TYR A 97 7.85 -1.78 2.73
N ILE A 98 6.53 -1.83 2.95
CA ILE A 98 5.96 -2.13 4.25
C ILE A 98 5.57 -3.61 4.27
N TYR A 99 6.14 -4.38 5.19
CA TYR A 99 5.72 -5.75 5.48
C TYR A 99 5.03 -5.83 6.85
N ARG A 100 4.30 -6.92 7.06
CA ARG A 100 3.41 -7.12 8.21
C ARG A 100 3.26 -8.62 8.48
N ASP A 101 2.96 -8.99 9.73
CA ASP A 101 2.65 -10.37 10.13
C ASP A 101 1.64 -11.01 9.16
N CYS A 102 2.00 -12.17 8.59
CA CYS A 102 1.18 -12.87 7.61
C CYS A 102 -0.21 -13.25 8.16
N ARG A 103 -0.32 -13.53 9.47
CA ARG A 103 -1.59 -13.86 10.14
C ARG A 103 -2.53 -12.67 10.10
N ASP A 104 -2.02 -11.49 10.42
CA ASP A 104 -2.77 -10.24 10.39
C ASP A 104 -3.12 -9.79 8.97
N VAL A 105 -2.21 -9.99 8.02
CA VAL A 105 -2.48 -9.74 6.59
C VAL A 105 -3.61 -10.65 6.12
N THR A 106 -3.55 -11.94 6.43
CA THR A 106 -4.55 -12.93 6.04
C THR A 106 -5.92 -12.63 6.66
N SER A 107 -5.94 -12.32 7.95
CA SER A 107 -7.11 -11.81 8.67
C SER A 107 -7.75 -10.63 7.95
N SER A 108 -6.97 -9.59 7.68
CA SER A 108 -7.47 -8.38 7.03
C SER A 108 -7.98 -8.68 5.62
N PHE A 109 -7.26 -9.50 4.88
CA PHE A 109 -7.61 -9.87 3.51
C PHE A 109 -8.93 -10.64 3.44
N LEU A 110 -9.09 -11.70 4.25
CA LEU A 110 -10.30 -12.52 4.26
C LEU A 110 -11.53 -11.74 4.75
N VAL A 111 -11.36 -10.83 5.70
CA VAL A 111 -12.45 -9.91 6.09
C VAL A 111 -12.85 -9.04 4.90
N LYS A 112 -11.89 -8.46 4.16
CA LYS A 112 -12.16 -7.61 3.00
C LYS A 112 -12.79 -8.39 1.84
N THR A 113 -12.36 -9.61 1.54
CA THR A 113 -12.98 -10.44 0.48
C THR A 113 -14.43 -10.80 0.80
N ARG A 114 -14.77 -10.98 2.08
CA ARG A 114 -16.14 -11.28 2.53
C ARG A 114 -17.04 -10.05 2.64
N THR A 115 -16.44 -8.84 2.71
CA THR A 115 -17.16 -7.57 2.90
C THR A 115 -16.97 -6.65 1.69
N ASP A 116 -16.01 -5.73 1.76
CA ASP A 116 -15.75 -4.67 0.79
C ASP A 116 -15.53 -5.17 -0.65
N TRP A 117 -14.95 -6.37 -0.80
CA TRP A 117 -14.57 -6.94 -2.11
C TRP A 117 -15.43 -8.15 -2.50
N ARG A 118 -16.55 -8.36 -1.81
CA ARG A 118 -17.46 -9.46 -2.12
C ARG A 118 -17.91 -9.42 -3.58
N GLY A 119 -17.82 -10.55 -4.27
CA GLY A 119 -18.22 -10.70 -5.67
C GLY A 119 -17.22 -10.16 -6.70
N GLN A 120 -16.02 -9.74 -6.28
CA GLN A 120 -14.98 -9.38 -7.23
C GLN A 120 -14.28 -10.65 -7.76
N ALA A 121 -14.34 -10.91 -9.07
CA ALA A 121 -13.76 -12.11 -9.69
C ALA A 121 -12.29 -12.37 -9.33
N TRP A 122 -11.50 -11.32 -9.09
CA TRP A 122 -10.10 -11.46 -8.67
C TRP A 122 -9.94 -12.08 -7.28
N THR A 123 -10.94 -11.96 -6.40
CA THR A 123 -10.89 -12.50 -5.02
C THR A 123 -11.10 -14.00 -4.97
N GLU A 124 -11.72 -14.62 -5.97
CA GLU A 124 -12.07 -16.05 -5.99
C GLU A 124 -10.85 -16.95 -5.80
N LYS A 125 -9.68 -16.51 -6.29
CA LYS A 125 -8.42 -17.26 -6.18
C LYS A 125 -7.79 -17.19 -4.78
N TRP A 126 -8.29 -16.32 -3.90
CA TRP A 126 -7.64 -15.93 -2.64
C TRP A 126 -8.63 -15.99 -1.46
N GLN A 127 -9.46 -17.04 -1.44
CA GLN A 127 -10.51 -17.22 -0.43
C GLN A 127 -10.07 -18.07 0.78
N THR A 128 -8.90 -18.71 0.72
CA THR A 128 -8.36 -19.53 1.81
C THR A 128 -7.15 -18.87 2.47
N ALA A 129 -6.92 -19.22 3.73
CA ALA A 129 -5.79 -18.72 4.49
C ALA A 129 -4.46 -19.12 3.85
N GLY A 130 -4.32 -20.38 3.43
CA GLY A 130 -3.15 -20.87 2.70
C GLY A 130 -2.86 -20.12 1.40
N ALA A 131 -3.89 -19.78 0.60
CA ALA A 131 -3.69 -19.05 -0.66
C ALA A 131 -3.20 -17.61 -0.43
N VAL A 132 -3.69 -16.95 0.62
CA VAL A 132 -3.23 -15.61 1.01
C VAL A 132 -1.80 -15.68 1.56
N ALA A 133 -1.50 -16.68 2.39
CA ALA A 133 -0.17 -16.91 2.94
C ALA A 133 0.87 -17.17 1.84
N GLN A 134 0.55 -18.02 0.86
CA GLN A 134 1.44 -18.31 -0.27
C GLN A 134 1.75 -17.04 -1.06
N ARG A 135 0.74 -16.19 -1.30
CA ARG A 135 0.94 -14.90 -1.94
C ARG A 135 1.82 -13.99 -1.09
N TRP A 136 1.61 -13.95 0.22
CA TRP A 136 2.43 -13.14 1.12
C TRP A 136 3.90 -13.59 1.05
N VAL A 137 4.19 -14.88 1.11
CA VAL A 137 5.55 -15.44 0.99
C VAL A 137 6.20 -14.99 -0.31
N GLN A 138 5.53 -15.15 -1.45
CA GLN A 138 6.06 -14.72 -2.75
C GLN A 138 6.41 -13.22 -2.78
N ARG A 139 5.66 -12.39 -2.05
CA ARG A 139 5.90 -10.94 -1.99
C ARG A 139 7.08 -10.60 -1.08
N ILE A 140 7.21 -11.29 0.04
CA ILE A 140 8.37 -11.19 0.92
C ILE A 140 9.63 -11.62 0.18
N GLU A 141 9.63 -12.74 -0.54
CA GLU A 141 10.80 -13.22 -1.29
C GLU A 141 11.25 -12.23 -2.36
N VAL A 142 10.30 -11.56 -3.04
CA VAL A 142 10.64 -10.48 -3.97
C VAL A 142 11.22 -9.29 -3.23
N MET A 143 10.66 -8.93 -2.06
CA MET A 143 11.18 -7.85 -1.24
C MET A 143 12.61 -8.13 -0.77
N GLU A 144 12.88 -9.33 -0.23
CA GLU A 144 14.19 -9.73 0.30
C GLU A 144 15.29 -9.56 -0.76
N LYS A 145 15.01 -9.93 -2.03
CA LYS A 145 15.93 -9.78 -3.17
C LYS A 145 16.38 -8.34 -3.43
N TRP A 146 15.54 -7.35 -3.11
CA TRP A 146 15.78 -5.95 -3.41
C TRP A 146 15.98 -5.08 -2.16
N SER A 147 16.02 -5.70 -0.98
CA SER A 147 15.99 -5.04 0.33
C SER A 147 17.07 -3.96 0.51
N GLN A 148 18.23 -4.11 -0.13
CA GLN A 148 19.34 -3.14 -0.07
C GLN A 148 19.08 -1.85 -0.86
N GLN A 149 18.09 -1.83 -1.76
CA GLN A 149 17.78 -0.70 -2.63
C GLN A 149 16.51 0.04 -2.21
N MET A 150 15.92 -0.33 -1.07
CA MET A 150 14.69 0.28 -0.56
C MET A 150 14.70 0.35 0.96
N LEU A 151 13.89 1.26 1.51
CA LEU A 151 13.61 1.24 2.93
C LEU A 151 12.53 0.19 3.23
N VAL A 152 12.94 -0.87 3.91
CA VAL A 152 12.01 -1.90 4.41
C VAL A 152 11.51 -1.49 5.80
N VAL A 153 10.19 -1.48 5.98
CA VAL A 153 9.52 -1.07 7.23
C VAL A 153 8.61 -2.17 7.72
N ARG A 154 8.81 -2.61 8.96
CA ARG A 154 7.87 -3.48 9.67
C ARG A 154 6.67 -2.66 10.13
N TYR A 155 5.47 -3.07 9.75
CA TYR A 155 4.24 -2.35 10.10
C TYR A 155 4.04 -2.26 11.61
N GLU A 156 4.31 -3.34 12.34
CA GLU A 156 4.18 -3.40 13.80
C GLU A 156 5.06 -2.34 14.48
N ASP A 157 6.34 -2.27 14.13
CA ASP A 157 7.27 -1.26 14.66
C ASP A 157 6.80 0.16 14.34
N LEU A 158 6.30 0.39 13.12
CA LEU A 158 5.82 1.71 12.70
C LEU A 158 4.63 2.18 13.56
N VAL A 159 3.74 1.27 13.97
CA VAL A 159 2.53 1.65 14.73
C VAL A 159 2.66 1.51 16.24
N GLN A 160 3.63 0.73 16.73
CA GLN A 160 3.87 0.52 18.15
C GLN A 160 4.99 1.42 18.69
N THR A 161 6.04 1.65 17.90
CA THR A 161 7.21 2.46 18.27
C THR A 161 7.59 3.44 17.15
N PRO A 162 6.68 4.34 16.74
CA PRO A 162 6.90 5.25 15.61
C PRO A 162 8.14 6.13 15.77
N GLU A 163 8.52 6.50 16.99
CA GLU A 163 9.70 7.29 17.33
C GLU A 163 11.02 6.66 16.86
N HIS A 164 11.07 5.34 16.67
CA HIS A 164 12.26 4.64 16.17
C HIS A 164 12.24 4.44 14.65
N VAL A 165 11.06 4.48 14.03
CA VAL A 165 10.87 4.22 12.60
C VAL A 165 10.83 5.51 11.78
N LEU A 166 10.12 6.52 12.25
CA LEU A 166 9.91 7.78 11.54
C LEU A 166 11.21 8.55 11.26
N PRO A 167 12.24 8.59 12.14
CA PRO A 167 13.52 9.21 11.80
C PRO A 167 14.22 8.53 10.61
N LYS A 168 14.19 7.20 10.55
CA LYS A 168 14.76 6.43 9.42
C LYS A 168 14.02 6.74 8.12
N LEU A 169 12.69 6.82 8.20
CA LEU A 169 11.85 7.18 7.07
C LEU A 169 12.08 8.63 6.60
N GLY A 170 12.21 9.57 7.53
CA GLY A 170 12.54 10.97 7.24
C GLY A 170 13.89 11.10 6.55
N ALA A 171 14.92 10.42 7.07
CA ALA A 171 16.23 10.39 6.43
C ALA A 171 16.19 9.79 5.02
N TRP A 172 15.49 8.68 4.82
CA TRP A 172 15.36 8.03 3.50
C TRP A 172 14.68 8.91 2.46
N LEU A 173 13.66 9.66 2.88
CA LEU A 173 12.89 10.55 2.01
C LEU A 173 13.47 11.97 1.93
N ASN A 174 14.46 12.30 2.75
CA ASN A 174 14.96 13.66 2.95
C ASN A 174 13.85 14.65 3.36
N VAL A 175 13.07 14.28 4.38
CA VAL A 175 12.05 15.12 5.03
C VAL A 175 12.21 15.14 6.54
N ASP A 176 11.70 16.21 7.17
CA ASP A 176 11.67 16.31 8.62
C ASP A 176 10.73 15.23 9.22
N PRO A 177 11.23 14.34 10.10
CA PRO A 177 10.41 13.32 10.74
C PRO A 177 9.30 13.89 11.64
N GLU A 178 9.41 15.13 12.12
CA GLU A 178 8.31 15.77 12.87
C GLU A 178 7.14 16.19 11.97
N GLY A 179 7.32 16.18 10.64
CA GLY A 179 6.25 16.41 9.67
C GLY A 179 5.25 15.24 9.54
N PHE A 180 5.53 14.07 10.13
CA PHE A 180 4.62 12.91 10.07
C PHE A 180 3.48 13.03 11.10
N ASP A 181 2.23 12.81 10.66
CA ASP A 181 1.05 12.76 11.54
C ASP A 181 1.02 11.47 12.37
N LYS A 182 1.66 11.52 13.54
CA LYS A 182 1.73 10.42 14.52
C LYS A 182 0.32 9.98 15.00
N GLY A 183 -0.68 10.87 14.98
CA GLY A 183 -2.05 10.57 15.42
C GLY A 183 -2.81 9.58 14.51
N ARG A 184 -2.30 9.36 13.29
CA ARG A 184 -2.82 8.35 12.35
C ARG A 184 -2.27 6.96 12.57
N LEU A 185 -1.16 6.83 13.30
CA LEU A 185 -0.54 5.55 13.61
C LEU A 185 -1.30 4.92 14.77
N ARG A 186 -1.97 3.80 14.50
CA ARG A 186 -2.80 3.10 15.49
C ARG A 186 -2.44 1.62 15.48
N PRO A 187 -2.02 1.04 16.61
CA PRO A 187 -1.70 -0.38 16.70
C PRO A 187 -2.93 -1.27 16.77
N THR A 188 -4.14 -0.74 16.53
CA THR A 188 -5.42 -1.47 16.72
C THR A 188 -5.58 -2.68 15.81
N SER A 189 -4.83 -2.74 14.72
CA SER A 189 -4.87 -3.87 13.80
C SER A 189 -3.90 -4.99 14.21
N VAL A 190 -2.88 -4.71 15.02
CA VAL A 190 -1.83 -5.67 15.39
C VAL A 190 -2.42 -6.79 16.25
N GLY A 191 -2.20 -8.04 15.84
CA GLY A 191 -2.73 -9.23 16.51
C GLY A 191 -4.23 -9.44 16.34
N ASN A 192 -4.89 -8.72 15.42
CA ASN A 192 -6.32 -8.85 15.16
C ASN A 192 -6.67 -10.24 14.58
N TYR A 193 -5.70 -10.96 14.01
CA TYR A 193 -5.87 -12.36 13.58
C TYR A 193 -6.43 -13.26 14.69
N LYS A 194 -6.09 -13.02 15.96
CA LYS A 194 -6.57 -13.79 17.11
C LYS A 194 -8.09 -13.76 17.30
N LYS A 195 -8.77 -12.78 16.69
CA LYS A 195 -10.22 -12.58 16.81
C LYS A 195 -11.00 -13.06 15.59
N THR A 196 -10.34 -13.20 14.45
CA THR A 196 -10.99 -13.34 13.14
C THR A 196 -10.61 -14.59 12.39
N LEU A 197 -9.47 -15.20 12.71
CA LEU A 197 -9.02 -16.45 12.12
C LEU A 197 -9.37 -17.60 13.05
N THR A 198 -9.71 -18.74 12.46
CA THR A 198 -9.86 -20.01 13.17
C THR A 198 -8.50 -20.65 13.42
N ASP A 199 -8.43 -21.62 14.33
CA ASP A 199 -7.19 -22.39 14.56
C ASP A 199 -6.71 -23.11 13.29
N GLN A 200 -7.66 -23.57 12.47
CA GLN A 200 -7.35 -24.17 11.17
C GLN A 200 -6.72 -23.15 10.21
N ASP A 201 -7.27 -21.94 10.11
CA ASP A 201 -6.67 -20.87 9.29
C ASP A 201 -5.25 -20.56 9.75
N VAL A 202 -5.02 -20.47 11.06
CA VAL A 202 -3.68 -20.23 11.63
C VAL A 202 -2.75 -21.40 11.29
N ALA A 203 -3.19 -22.65 11.45
CA ALA A 203 -2.39 -23.82 11.11
C ALA A 203 -2.00 -23.85 9.62
N GLU A 204 -2.92 -23.51 8.71
CA GLU A 204 -2.63 -23.38 7.28
C GLU A 204 -1.60 -22.29 6.99
N ILE A 205 -1.73 -21.13 7.64
CA ILE A 205 -0.76 -20.04 7.50
C ILE A 205 0.61 -20.48 8.00
N MET A 206 0.70 -21.11 9.17
CA MET A 206 1.98 -21.56 9.72
C MET A 206 2.63 -22.65 8.86
N ALA A 207 1.84 -23.55 8.27
CA ALA A 207 2.35 -24.56 7.34
C ALA A 207 2.98 -23.94 6.08
N VAL A 208 2.42 -22.85 5.55
CA VAL A 208 2.87 -22.20 4.31
C VAL A 208 3.93 -21.12 4.57
N ALA A 209 3.63 -20.19 5.48
CA ALA A 209 4.41 -18.98 5.72
C ALA A 209 5.29 -19.05 6.96
N GLY A 210 5.11 -20.04 7.84
CA GLY A 210 5.85 -20.17 9.11
C GLY A 210 7.37 -20.03 8.96
N PRO A 211 8.03 -20.73 8.02
CA PRO A 211 9.47 -20.56 7.81
C PRO A 211 9.86 -19.12 7.42
N THR A 212 9.07 -18.45 6.58
CA THR A 212 9.34 -17.07 6.14
C THR A 212 9.04 -16.06 7.26
N MET A 213 8.01 -16.32 8.06
CA MET A 213 7.67 -15.53 9.25
C MET A 213 8.77 -15.60 10.30
N ALA A 214 9.31 -16.79 10.57
CA ALA A 214 10.42 -16.98 11.50
C ALA A 214 11.69 -16.23 11.06
N ARG A 215 12.00 -16.21 9.74
CA ARG A 215 13.11 -15.40 9.20
C ARG A 215 12.94 -13.90 9.40
N LEU A 216 11.70 -13.43 9.55
CA LEU A 216 11.34 -12.03 9.73
C LEU A 216 11.00 -11.69 11.20
N ASP A 217 11.40 -12.54 12.14
CA ASP A 217 11.16 -12.38 13.58
C ASP A 217 9.67 -12.25 13.94
N TYR A 218 8.82 -13.04 13.29
CA TYR A 218 7.46 -13.32 13.73
C TYR A 218 7.39 -14.73 14.32
N GLU A 219 7.10 -14.79 15.63
CA GLU A 219 6.84 -16.03 16.39
C GLU A 219 5.36 -16.44 16.32
#